data_AF-A0A0S8HCJ1-F1
#
_entry.id   AF-A0A0S8HCJ1-F1
#
_cell.length_a   1.000
_cell.length_b   1.000
_cell.length_c   1.000
_cell.angle_alpha   90.00
_cell.angle_beta   90.00
_cell.angle_gamma   90.00
#
_symmetry.space_group_name_H-M   'P 1'
#
loop_
_entity.id
_entity.type
_entity.pdbx_description
1 polymer ?
#
loop_
_entity_poly.entity_id
_entity_poly.type
_entity_poly.pdbx_seq_one_letter_code
_entity_poly.pdbx_strand_id
1 'polypeptide(L)'
;MKRILKVLLYSILGIIIAGLIISYIAYWSFSPGIKSIEVKDADLVFFQESYPDARNEFLARAKVLQDRYENVRLLNYHIESKIDTNLIMDICYIPPQQDTGRLLIITSGLHGIEGYTGSAIQQMFMKELITEEEVLDEGILLIHSINPFGFKYMRKTTENNIDLNRNCDVDKSMFENKNQGYADLYDLLCPAGKANSGSLGNRFFYLVAIWKIIQESMATLRQAALQGQYEFPEGIYYGGNDFEPQIYFLQSVLPEIFDPYDLILTIDLHTGYGMWGKLHLFANPVEDELIRKRTENLFVNQPIDWGDSEDFYTTMGDFCNFLGQLNPDATYLSMPFEFGTLDSQKTFGSLHSIQNAILENQGYHNGYKNDRQEKKIKKNYREMYYPSSAPWRSEVIRQSREMFTVVLENYQ
;
A
#
# COMPACT_ATOMS: atom_id res chain seq x y z
N MET A 1 42.37 21.83 31.46
CA MET A 1 42.03 20.72 30.53
C MET A 1 41.16 19.62 31.15
N LYS A 2 41.61 18.83 32.14
CA LYS A 2 40.85 17.65 32.64
C LYS A 2 39.44 17.95 33.19
N ARG A 3 39.22 19.11 33.82
CA ARG A 3 37.91 19.51 34.37
C ARG A 3 36.91 19.91 33.27
N ILE A 4 37.38 20.63 32.25
CA ILE A 4 36.57 21.02 31.07
C ILE A 4 36.17 19.77 30.30
N LEU A 5 37.11 18.83 30.08
CA LEU A 5 36.83 17.57 29.39
C LEU A 5 35.78 16.71 30.13
N LYS A 6 35.83 16.67 31.46
CA LYS A 6 34.82 15.99 32.29
C LYS A 6 33.45 16.65 32.20
N VAL A 7 33.39 17.99 32.26
CA VAL A 7 32.12 18.72 32.11
C VAL A 7 31.51 18.46 30.74
N LEU A 8 32.32 18.52 29.68
CA LEU A 8 31.87 18.22 28.32
C LEU A 8 31.33 16.78 28.21
N LEU A 9 32.04 15.81 28.79
CA LEU A 9 31.62 14.41 28.81
C LEU A 9 30.29 14.20 29.54
N TYR A 10 30.11 14.81 30.73
CA TYR A 10 28.86 14.72 31.48
C TYR A 10 27.71 15.45 30.78
N SER A 11 27.97 16.57 30.11
CA SER A 11 26.98 17.26 29.29
C SER A 11 26.53 16.42 28.09
N ILE A 12 27.47 15.81 27.36
CA ILE A 12 27.16 14.90 26.25
C ILE A 12 26.36 13.70 26.76
N LEU A 13 26.76 13.09 27.88
CA LEU A 13 26.04 11.97 28.48
C LEU A 13 24.62 12.37 28.91
N GLY A 14 24.45 13.56 29.48
CA GLY A 14 23.15 14.12 29.84
C GLY A 14 22.24 14.31 28.63
N ILE A 15 22.77 14.82 27.51
CA ILE A 15 22.03 14.98 26.25
C ILE A 15 21.61 13.61 25.69
N ILE A 16 22.51 12.62 25.71
CA ILE A 16 22.21 11.26 25.24
C ILE A 16 21.11 10.62 26.10
N ILE A 17 21.19 10.76 27.43
CA ILE A 17 20.17 10.23 28.35
C ILE A 17 18.82 10.94 28.15
N ALA A 18 18.81 12.26 28.00
CA ALA A 18 17.59 13.01 27.73
C ALA A 18 16.96 12.59 26.39
N GLY A 19 17.78 12.44 25.35
CA GLY A 19 17.35 11.91 24.05
C GLY A 19 16.76 10.50 24.18
N LEU A 20 17.39 9.62 24.95
CA LEU A 20 16.90 8.27 25.24
C LEU A 20 15.54 8.27 25.92
N ILE A 21 15.36 9.14 26.92
CA ILE A 21 14.08 9.26 27.64
C ILE A 21 13.00 9.79 26.70
N ILE A 22 13.29 10.84 25.92
CA ILE A 22 12.34 11.41 24.95
C ILE A 22 11.96 10.37 23.90
N SER A 23 12.95 9.67 23.34
CA SER A 23 12.74 8.60 22.36
C SER A 23 11.91 7.46 22.94
N TYR A 24 12.21 7.03 24.17
CA TYR A 24 11.45 5.99 24.85
C TYR A 24 10.00 6.43 25.11
N ILE A 25 9.79 7.64 25.63
CA ILE A 25 8.46 8.18 25.86
C ILE A 25 7.70 8.26 24.53
N ALA A 26 8.30 8.87 23.50
CA ALA A 26 7.67 9.02 22.20
C ALA A 26 7.27 7.68 21.56
N TYR A 27 8.09 6.64 21.69
CA TYR A 27 7.74 5.30 21.22
C TYR A 27 6.55 4.69 22.01
N TRP A 28 6.60 4.72 23.33
CA TRP A 28 5.58 4.06 24.17
C TRP A 28 4.29 4.87 24.32
N SER A 29 4.33 6.18 24.11
CA SER A 29 3.16 7.05 24.18
C SER A 29 2.54 7.34 22.82
N PHE A 30 3.12 6.82 21.72
CA PHE A 30 2.57 7.04 20.40
C PHE A 30 1.23 6.33 20.27
N SER A 31 0.22 7.12 19.91
CA SER A 31 -1.06 6.66 19.42
C SER A 31 -1.42 7.56 18.24
N PRO A 32 -1.98 7.02 17.16
CA PRO A 32 -2.59 7.86 16.14
C PRO A 32 -3.69 8.73 16.77
N GLY A 33 -3.99 9.87 16.15
CA GLY A 33 -5.06 10.76 16.56
C GLY A 33 -6.46 10.17 16.30
N ILE A 34 -6.81 9.09 17.00
CA ILE A 34 -8.08 8.38 16.86
C ILE A 34 -9.22 9.35 17.13
N LYS A 35 -10.12 9.48 16.15
CA LYS A 35 -11.31 10.31 16.26
C LYS A 35 -12.48 9.49 16.79
N SER A 36 -13.37 10.13 17.54
CA SER A 36 -14.66 9.54 17.90
C SER A 36 -15.55 9.57 16.66
N ILE A 37 -15.59 8.46 15.95
CA ILE A 37 -16.42 8.27 14.76
C ILE A 37 -17.55 7.29 15.10
N GLU A 38 -18.74 7.58 14.60
CA GLU A 38 -19.89 6.68 14.73
C GLU A 38 -19.61 5.35 14.02
N VAL A 39 -19.80 4.26 14.74
CA VAL A 39 -19.67 2.91 14.19
C VAL A 39 -20.98 2.52 13.53
N LYS A 40 -20.89 2.09 12.27
CA LYS A 40 -22.02 1.56 11.51
C LYS A 40 -21.80 0.07 11.29
N ASP A 41 -22.58 -0.77 11.97
CA ASP A 41 -22.46 -2.23 11.88
C ASP A 41 -22.62 -2.74 10.43
N ALA A 42 -23.45 -2.08 9.63
CA ALA A 42 -23.63 -2.39 8.21
C ALA A 42 -22.35 -2.20 7.38
N ASP A 43 -21.45 -1.31 7.77
CA ASP A 43 -20.16 -1.12 7.09
C ASP A 43 -19.14 -2.20 7.53
N LEU A 44 -19.26 -2.71 8.77
CA LEU A 44 -18.34 -3.70 9.31
C LEU A 44 -18.46 -5.07 8.63
N VAL A 45 -19.61 -5.38 8.01
CA VAL A 45 -19.87 -6.68 7.37
C VAL A 45 -18.97 -6.96 6.17
N PHE A 46 -18.38 -5.93 5.56
CA PHE A 46 -17.48 -6.08 4.42
C PHE A 46 -16.08 -6.56 4.83
N PHE A 47 -15.72 -6.39 6.10
CA PHE A 47 -14.40 -6.67 6.61
C PHE A 47 -14.25 -8.13 7.03
N GLN A 48 -13.49 -8.88 6.23
CA GLN A 48 -13.17 -10.27 6.51
C GLN A 48 -11.87 -10.39 7.32
N GLU A 49 -11.73 -11.47 8.09
CA GLU A 49 -10.54 -11.67 8.95
C GLU A 49 -9.51 -12.62 8.31
N SER A 50 -9.87 -13.31 7.22
CA SER A 50 -9.00 -14.20 6.45
C SER A 50 -9.06 -13.93 4.93
N TYR A 51 -7.95 -14.21 4.22
CA TYR A 51 -7.90 -14.15 2.76
C TYR A 51 -8.94 -15.07 2.08
N PRO A 52 -9.11 -16.35 2.49
CA PRO A 52 -10.12 -17.22 1.89
C PRO A 52 -11.54 -16.65 2.01
N ASP A 53 -11.90 -16.07 3.16
CA ASP A 53 -13.23 -15.49 3.35
C ASP A 53 -13.40 -14.23 2.48
N ALA A 54 -12.38 -13.36 2.42
CA ALA A 54 -12.38 -12.18 1.55
C ALA A 54 -12.55 -12.54 0.07
N ARG A 55 -11.84 -13.58 -0.38
CA ARG A 55 -11.95 -14.10 -1.75
C ARG A 55 -13.33 -14.69 -2.02
N ASN A 56 -13.87 -15.48 -1.09
CA ASN A 56 -15.20 -16.08 -1.24
C ASN A 56 -16.29 -15.01 -1.37
N GLU A 57 -16.24 -13.95 -0.57
CA GLU A 57 -17.18 -12.83 -0.67
C GLU A 57 -17.04 -12.07 -2.00
N PHE A 58 -15.81 -11.83 -2.48
CA PHE A 58 -15.57 -11.23 -3.79
C PHE A 58 -16.17 -12.08 -4.92
N LEU A 59 -15.90 -13.38 -4.94
CA LEU A 59 -16.44 -14.30 -5.96
C LEU A 59 -17.96 -14.43 -5.89
N ALA A 60 -18.55 -14.46 -4.69
CA ALA A 60 -20.00 -14.49 -4.53
C ALA A 60 -20.66 -13.25 -5.16
N ARG A 61 -20.06 -12.06 -4.98
CA ARG A 61 -20.53 -10.82 -5.61
C ARG A 61 -20.29 -10.80 -7.10
N ALA A 62 -19.11 -11.22 -7.56
CA ALA A 62 -18.79 -11.29 -8.97
C ALA A 62 -19.76 -12.21 -9.72
N LYS A 63 -20.19 -13.31 -9.07
CA LYS A 63 -21.19 -14.22 -9.64
C LYS A 63 -22.57 -13.56 -9.79
N VAL A 64 -23.01 -12.78 -8.81
CA VAL A 64 -24.25 -11.99 -8.91
C VAL A 64 -24.19 -11.01 -10.08
N LEU A 65 -23.05 -10.34 -10.27
CA LEU A 65 -22.86 -9.41 -11.40
C LEU A 65 -22.82 -10.15 -12.74
N GLN A 66 -22.21 -11.33 -12.81
CA GLN A 66 -22.21 -12.17 -14.00
C GLN A 66 -23.61 -12.64 -14.40
N ASP A 67 -24.48 -12.90 -13.43
CA ASP A 67 -25.87 -13.29 -13.71
C ASP A 67 -26.74 -12.07 -14.11
N ARG A 68 -26.27 -10.84 -13.83
CA ARG A 68 -26.98 -9.59 -14.08
C ARG A 68 -26.62 -8.93 -15.41
N TYR A 69 -25.34 -8.89 -15.77
CA TYR A 69 -24.85 -8.16 -16.94
C TYR A 69 -24.36 -9.11 -18.04
N GLU A 70 -24.48 -8.68 -19.29
CA GLU A 70 -24.02 -9.48 -20.41
C GLU A 70 -22.48 -9.49 -20.50
N ASN A 71 -21.94 -10.63 -20.95
CA ASN A 71 -20.52 -10.79 -21.30
C ASN A 71 -19.51 -10.54 -20.16
N VAL A 72 -19.96 -10.62 -18.89
CA VAL A 72 -19.06 -10.55 -17.72
C VAL A 72 -18.04 -11.70 -17.75
N ARG A 73 -16.76 -11.35 -17.70
CA ARG A 73 -15.64 -12.28 -17.68
C ARG A 73 -15.07 -12.40 -16.28
N LEU A 74 -15.06 -13.62 -15.75
CA LEU A 74 -14.35 -13.97 -14.52
C LEU A 74 -13.07 -14.72 -14.91
N LEU A 75 -11.92 -14.13 -14.62
CA LEU A 75 -10.61 -14.74 -14.85
C LEU A 75 -9.94 -14.98 -13.49
N ASN A 76 -9.02 -15.93 -13.45
CA ASN A 76 -8.18 -16.12 -12.28
C ASN A 76 -6.79 -16.56 -12.70
N TYR A 77 -5.84 -16.34 -11.81
CA TYR A 77 -4.47 -16.78 -11.95
C TYR A 77 -4.00 -17.43 -10.66
N HIS A 78 -3.49 -18.65 -10.76
CA HIS A 78 -2.92 -19.38 -9.63
C HIS A 78 -1.44 -18.99 -9.49
N ILE A 79 -1.08 -18.44 -8.33
CA ILE A 79 0.30 -18.09 -7.99
C ILE A 79 0.97 -19.34 -7.46
N GLU A 80 2.06 -19.76 -8.09
CA GLU A 80 2.88 -20.86 -7.59
C GLU A 80 3.52 -20.49 -6.26
N SER A 81 3.49 -21.42 -5.31
CA SER A 81 4.08 -21.22 -3.98
C SER A 81 4.72 -22.51 -3.47
N LYS A 82 5.78 -22.37 -2.67
CA LYS A 82 6.47 -23.51 -2.06
C LYS A 82 5.73 -24.02 -0.82
N ILE A 83 4.89 -23.19 -0.21
CA ILE A 83 4.26 -23.47 1.07
C ILE A 83 2.73 -23.47 1.03
N ASP A 84 2.14 -23.07 -0.09
CA ASP A 84 0.70 -22.98 -0.26
C ASP A 84 0.27 -23.42 -1.66
N THR A 85 -0.93 -23.97 -1.80
CA THR A 85 -1.47 -24.44 -3.08
C THR A 85 -2.74 -23.69 -3.49
N ASN A 86 -3.20 -22.74 -2.67
CA ASN A 86 -4.44 -22.01 -2.88
C ASN A 86 -4.21 -20.50 -2.71
N LEU A 87 -3.36 -19.96 -3.59
CA LEU A 87 -3.08 -18.54 -3.74
C LEU A 87 -3.51 -18.13 -5.15
N ILE A 88 -4.56 -17.33 -5.22
CA ILE A 88 -5.24 -17.01 -6.47
C ILE A 88 -5.51 -15.50 -6.50
N MET A 89 -5.17 -14.89 -7.64
CA MET A 89 -5.62 -13.55 -8.02
C MET A 89 -6.87 -13.71 -8.89
N ASP A 90 -7.93 -12.98 -8.57
CA ASP A 90 -9.21 -13.06 -9.29
C ASP A 90 -9.50 -11.73 -9.99
N ILE A 91 -10.05 -11.81 -11.20
CA ILE A 91 -10.44 -10.66 -12.01
C ILE A 91 -11.91 -10.78 -12.36
N CYS A 92 -12.68 -9.73 -12.11
CA CYS A 92 -14.04 -9.56 -12.60
C CYS A 92 -14.07 -8.38 -13.56
N TYR A 93 -14.26 -8.68 -14.85
CA TYR A 93 -14.44 -7.68 -15.89
C TYR A 93 -15.90 -7.64 -16.33
N ILE A 94 -16.50 -6.47 -16.20
CA ILE A 94 -17.86 -6.15 -16.62
C ILE A 94 -17.73 -5.17 -17.79
N PRO A 95 -18.00 -5.60 -19.03
CA PRO A 95 -17.97 -4.68 -20.15
C PRO A 95 -19.10 -3.63 -20.02
N PRO A 96 -18.95 -2.45 -20.64
CA PRO A 96 -19.99 -1.44 -20.65
C PRO A 96 -21.24 -2.00 -21.34
N GLN A 97 -22.41 -1.61 -20.85
CA GLN A 97 -23.69 -1.93 -21.49
C GLN A 97 -24.07 -0.86 -22.54
N GLN A 98 -23.34 0.26 -22.58
CA GLN A 98 -23.36 1.27 -23.64
C GLN A 98 -21.94 1.66 -24.03
N ASP A 99 -21.61 1.67 -25.32
CA ASP A 99 -20.25 1.95 -25.77
C ASP A 99 -19.87 3.43 -25.58
N THR A 100 -19.17 3.74 -24.48
CA THR A 100 -18.67 5.09 -24.18
C THR A 100 -17.14 5.22 -24.26
N GLY A 101 -16.43 4.12 -24.54
CA GLY A 101 -14.98 4.10 -24.59
C GLY A 101 -14.27 4.35 -23.25
N ARG A 102 -14.97 4.19 -22.11
CA ARG A 102 -14.42 4.41 -20.75
C ARG A 102 -14.28 3.13 -19.95
N LEU A 103 -13.17 2.99 -19.19
CA LEU A 103 -12.90 1.87 -18.30
C LEU A 103 -12.45 2.34 -16.92
N LEU A 104 -13.23 1.98 -15.88
CA LEU A 104 -12.83 2.10 -14.49
C LEU A 104 -12.19 0.80 -13.99
N ILE A 105 -10.95 0.89 -13.54
CA ILE A 105 -10.20 -0.21 -12.93
C ILE A 105 -10.10 0.03 -11.43
N ILE A 106 -10.45 -0.96 -10.62
CA ILE A 106 -10.29 -0.93 -9.17
C ILE A 106 -9.46 -2.12 -8.72
N THR A 107 -8.28 -1.86 -8.18
CA THR A 107 -7.33 -2.89 -7.77
C THR A 107 -7.16 -2.97 -6.27
N SER A 108 -6.87 -4.18 -5.78
CA SER A 108 -6.73 -4.47 -4.36
C SER A 108 -5.63 -5.50 -4.10
N GLY A 109 -4.92 -5.30 -3.00
CA GLY A 109 -3.96 -6.28 -2.50
C GLY A 109 -2.69 -6.38 -3.33
N LEU A 110 -2.28 -5.32 -4.03
CA LEU A 110 -0.93 -5.19 -4.59
C LEU A 110 0.11 -5.37 -3.47
N HIS A 111 -0.07 -4.58 -2.41
CA HIS A 111 0.48 -4.87 -1.09
C HIS A 111 -0.44 -5.85 -0.38
N GLY A 112 0.01 -7.09 -0.18
CA GLY A 112 -0.89 -8.19 0.15
C GLY A 112 -1.75 -7.94 1.40
N ILE A 113 -1.15 -7.52 2.52
CA ILE A 113 -1.87 -7.24 3.77
C ILE A 113 -2.90 -6.10 3.65
N GLU A 114 -2.71 -5.18 2.70
CA GLU A 114 -3.63 -4.07 2.46
C GLU A 114 -4.89 -4.56 1.70
N GLY A 115 -4.80 -5.76 1.11
CA GLY A 115 -5.91 -6.45 0.44
C GLY A 115 -7.11 -6.75 1.33
N TYR A 116 -6.94 -6.82 2.66
CA TYR A 116 -8.09 -6.93 3.59
C TYR A 116 -9.02 -5.72 3.45
N THR A 117 -8.46 -4.52 3.50
CA THR A 117 -9.22 -3.27 3.37
C THR A 117 -9.67 -3.07 1.93
N GLY A 118 -8.78 -3.28 0.96
CA GLY A 118 -9.14 -3.15 -0.46
C GLY A 118 -10.26 -4.11 -0.88
N SER A 119 -10.26 -5.34 -0.38
CA SER A 119 -11.35 -6.30 -0.62
C SER A 119 -12.66 -5.87 0.01
N ALA A 120 -12.65 -5.31 1.22
CA ALA A 120 -13.86 -4.78 1.84
C ALA A 120 -14.47 -3.63 1.02
N ILE A 121 -13.62 -2.75 0.49
CA ILE A 121 -14.03 -1.64 -0.38
C ILE A 121 -14.58 -2.17 -1.71
N GLN A 122 -13.91 -3.12 -2.36
CA GLN A 122 -14.41 -3.75 -3.59
C GLN A 122 -15.77 -4.43 -3.36
N GLN A 123 -15.94 -5.13 -2.23
CA GLN A 123 -17.22 -5.74 -1.87
C GLN A 123 -18.33 -4.70 -1.68
N MET A 124 -18.04 -3.56 -1.04
CA MET A 124 -18.98 -2.46 -0.90
C MET A 124 -19.32 -1.87 -2.27
N PHE A 125 -18.32 -1.55 -3.09
CA PHE A 125 -18.50 -1.00 -4.44
C PHE A 125 -19.43 -1.89 -5.27
N MET A 126 -19.14 -3.19 -5.35
CA MET A 126 -19.94 -4.16 -6.10
C MET A 126 -21.38 -4.30 -5.59
N LYS A 127 -21.60 -4.12 -4.29
CA LYS A 127 -22.92 -4.31 -3.67
C LYS A 127 -23.77 -3.04 -3.75
N GLU A 128 -23.16 -1.89 -3.55
CA GLU A 128 -23.86 -0.62 -3.30
C GLU A 128 -23.82 0.34 -4.48
N LEU A 129 -22.81 0.25 -5.35
CA LEU A 129 -22.60 1.19 -6.46
C LEU A 129 -22.67 0.53 -7.85
N ILE A 130 -22.88 -0.79 -7.90
CA ILE A 130 -23.25 -1.50 -9.12
C ILE A 130 -24.65 -2.07 -8.88
N THR A 131 -25.67 -1.24 -9.07
CA THR A 131 -27.06 -1.58 -8.76
C THR A 131 -27.85 -2.09 -9.97
N GLU A 132 -29.03 -2.67 -9.76
CA GLU A 132 -29.89 -3.18 -10.84
C GLU A 132 -30.50 -2.07 -11.72
N GLU A 133 -30.61 -0.87 -11.17
CA GLU A 133 -31.26 0.27 -11.83
C GLU A 133 -30.27 1.07 -12.69
N GLU A 134 -28.96 0.82 -12.54
CA GLU A 134 -27.90 1.52 -13.23
C GLU A 134 -27.49 0.80 -14.51
N VAL A 135 -27.60 1.52 -15.63
CA VAL A 135 -26.92 1.13 -16.86
C VAL A 135 -25.45 1.50 -16.70
N LEU A 136 -24.57 0.51 -16.86
CA LEU A 136 -23.13 0.75 -16.82
C LEU A 136 -22.70 1.32 -18.17
N ASP A 137 -22.46 2.63 -18.18
CA ASP A 137 -21.97 3.34 -19.35
C ASP A 137 -20.47 3.08 -19.58
N GLU A 138 -19.69 2.90 -18.52
CA GLU A 138 -18.29 2.48 -18.56
C GLU A 138 -18.10 0.98 -18.30
N GLY A 139 -16.97 0.46 -18.79
CA GLY A 139 -16.47 -0.84 -18.34
C GLY A 139 -15.97 -0.76 -16.91
N ILE A 140 -16.13 -1.85 -16.17
CA ILE A 140 -15.59 -2.00 -14.81
C ILE A 140 -14.67 -3.20 -14.76
N LEU A 141 -13.43 -3.00 -14.34
CA LEU A 141 -12.44 -4.05 -14.11
C LEU A 141 -12.03 -4.07 -12.64
N LEU A 142 -12.40 -5.14 -11.94
CA LEU A 142 -12.00 -5.38 -10.56
C LEU A 142 -10.89 -6.43 -10.54
N ILE A 143 -9.71 -6.07 -10.02
CA ILE A 143 -8.61 -7.01 -9.79
C ILE A 143 -8.48 -7.22 -8.28
N HIS A 144 -8.83 -8.41 -7.80
CA HIS A 144 -8.82 -8.77 -6.39
C HIS A 144 -7.59 -9.61 -6.06
N SER A 145 -6.91 -9.22 -4.98
CA SER A 145 -5.81 -9.97 -4.39
C SER A 145 -4.64 -10.19 -5.37
N ILE A 146 -4.04 -9.10 -5.85
CA ILE A 146 -2.86 -9.16 -6.75
C ILE A 146 -1.69 -9.94 -6.11
N ASN A 147 -1.46 -9.74 -4.81
CA ASN A 147 -0.51 -10.50 -3.99
C ASN A 147 -1.24 -11.39 -2.98
N PRO A 148 -1.77 -12.56 -3.39
CA PRO A 148 -2.51 -13.45 -2.49
C PRO A 148 -1.63 -14.04 -1.39
N PHE A 149 -0.32 -14.20 -1.64
CA PHE A 149 0.61 -14.64 -0.60
C PHE A 149 0.67 -13.63 0.55
N GLY A 150 0.97 -12.37 0.24
CA GLY A 150 1.04 -11.31 1.25
C GLY A 150 -0.30 -11.11 1.94
N PHE A 151 -1.41 -11.25 1.22
CA PHE A 151 -2.75 -11.17 1.80
C PHE A 151 -2.99 -12.27 2.83
N LYS A 152 -2.76 -13.54 2.46
CA LYS A 152 -2.97 -14.68 3.36
C LYS A 152 -2.01 -14.70 4.55
N TYR A 153 -0.75 -14.33 4.33
CA TYR A 153 0.31 -14.38 5.34
C TYR A 153 0.58 -13.04 6.03
N MET A 154 -0.27 -12.04 5.79
CA MET A 154 -0.22 -10.71 6.41
C MET A 154 1.13 -10.01 6.19
N ARG A 155 1.60 -10.01 4.94
CA ARG A 155 2.81 -9.32 4.48
C ARG A 155 2.47 -8.30 3.41
N LYS A 156 3.26 -7.24 3.30
CA LYS A 156 3.20 -6.33 2.16
C LYS A 156 3.71 -7.00 0.87
N THR A 157 4.76 -7.82 0.99
CA THR A 157 5.51 -8.43 -0.11
C THR A 157 5.05 -9.84 -0.49
N THR A 158 5.52 -10.36 -1.62
CA THR A 158 5.28 -11.74 -2.09
C THR A 158 6.01 -12.78 -1.24
N GLU A 159 5.88 -14.07 -1.59
CA GLU A 159 6.68 -15.16 -0.98
C GLU A 159 8.18 -14.91 -1.13
N ASN A 160 8.61 -14.31 -2.24
CA ASN A 160 10.02 -14.04 -2.53
C ASN A 160 10.51 -12.72 -1.91
N ASN A 161 9.73 -12.11 -1.01
CA ASN A 161 9.99 -10.80 -0.43
C ASN A 161 10.03 -9.66 -1.46
N ILE A 162 9.33 -9.81 -2.60
CA ILE A 162 9.24 -8.76 -3.61
C ILE A 162 8.07 -7.83 -3.27
N ASP A 163 8.34 -6.53 -3.22
CA ASP A 163 7.33 -5.48 -3.21
C ASP A 163 6.83 -5.27 -4.64
N LEU A 164 5.58 -5.65 -4.90
CA LEU A 164 5.02 -5.55 -6.25
C LEU A 164 4.91 -4.13 -6.74
N ASN A 165 4.75 -3.15 -5.84
CA ASN A 165 4.75 -1.76 -6.26
C ASN A 165 6.16 -1.22 -6.58
N ARG A 166 7.17 -2.10 -6.68
CA ARG A 166 8.53 -1.87 -7.18
C ARG A 166 8.93 -2.93 -8.21
N ASN A 167 7.97 -3.64 -8.79
CA ASN A 167 8.20 -4.79 -9.68
C ASN A 167 7.32 -4.73 -10.95
N CYS A 168 6.74 -3.58 -11.26
CA CYS A 168 5.80 -3.44 -12.38
C CYS A 168 6.35 -2.51 -13.46
N ASP A 169 6.71 -3.07 -14.62
CA ASP A 169 7.10 -2.32 -15.82
C ASP A 169 6.90 -3.23 -17.05
N VAL A 170 6.97 -2.67 -18.26
CA VAL A 170 7.08 -3.43 -19.51
C VAL A 170 8.54 -3.72 -19.90
N ASP A 171 9.50 -3.00 -19.29
CA ASP A 171 10.93 -3.17 -19.50
C ASP A 171 11.66 -3.63 -18.22
N LYS A 172 12.51 -4.64 -18.35
CA LYS A 172 13.33 -5.19 -17.27
C LYS A 172 14.52 -4.31 -16.88
N SER A 173 14.84 -3.27 -17.65
CA SER A 173 15.93 -2.33 -17.34
C SER A 173 15.80 -1.70 -15.95
N MET A 174 14.58 -1.63 -15.40
CA MET A 174 14.33 -1.16 -14.03
C MET A 174 15.13 -1.90 -12.95
N PHE A 175 15.44 -3.19 -13.13
CA PHE A 175 16.15 -4.01 -12.15
C PHE A 175 17.64 -3.68 -12.03
N GLU A 176 18.19 -2.91 -12.97
CA GLU A 176 19.58 -2.46 -12.94
C GLU A 176 19.79 -1.23 -12.06
N ASN A 177 18.70 -0.60 -11.60
CA ASN A 177 18.77 0.61 -10.79
C ASN A 177 19.37 0.36 -9.41
N LYS A 178 20.20 1.31 -8.98
CA LYS A 178 20.88 1.29 -7.68
C LYS A 178 20.35 2.38 -6.77
N ASN A 179 20.19 2.05 -5.50
CA ASN A 179 19.78 3.00 -4.47
C ASN A 179 20.91 3.14 -3.44
N GLN A 180 21.85 4.04 -3.73
CA GLN A 180 23.01 4.28 -2.86
C GLN A 180 22.58 4.72 -1.45
N GLY A 181 21.50 5.51 -1.34
CA GLY A 181 20.95 5.91 -0.05
C GLY A 181 20.49 4.72 0.79
N TYR A 182 19.90 3.70 0.16
CA TYR A 182 19.54 2.45 0.87
C TYR A 182 20.79 1.73 1.38
N ALA A 183 21.85 1.65 0.57
CA ALA A 183 23.11 1.01 0.97
C ALA A 183 23.72 1.69 2.22
N ASP A 184 23.66 3.02 2.29
CA ASP A 184 24.14 3.81 3.45
C ASP A 184 23.26 3.62 4.72
N LEU A 185 22.05 3.08 4.55
CA LEU A 185 21.10 2.75 5.59
C LEU A 185 20.97 1.23 5.84
N TYR A 186 21.73 0.40 5.13
CA TYR A 186 21.53 -1.04 5.08
C TYR A 186 21.46 -1.67 6.49
N ASP A 187 22.43 -1.38 7.35
CA ASP A 187 22.47 -1.95 8.71
C ASP A 187 21.27 -1.54 9.58
N LEU A 188 20.66 -0.39 9.29
CA LEU A 188 19.47 0.09 9.99
C LEU A 188 18.20 -0.59 9.47
N LEU A 189 18.10 -0.76 8.15
CA LEU A 189 16.92 -1.31 7.47
C LEU A 189 16.90 -2.85 7.43
N CYS A 190 18.07 -3.48 7.50
CA CYS A 190 18.28 -4.92 7.43
C CYS A 190 19.04 -5.45 8.66
N PRO A 191 18.51 -5.30 9.88
CA PRO A 191 19.20 -5.73 11.09
C PRO A 191 19.37 -7.26 11.14
N ALA A 192 20.59 -7.71 11.43
CA ALA A 192 20.92 -9.13 11.50
C ALA A 192 20.26 -9.85 12.69
N GLY A 193 20.07 -11.16 12.53
CA GLY A 193 19.61 -12.07 13.59
C GLY A 193 18.11 -12.01 13.87
N LYS A 194 17.68 -12.74 14.92
CA LYS A 194 16.26 -12.93 15.24
C LYS A 194 15.56 -11.61 15.63
N ALA A 195 14.37 -11.41 15.10
CA ALA A 195 13.55 -10.23 15.41
C ALA A 195 13.18 -10.18 16.90
N ASN A 196 13.40 -9.02 17.50
CA ASN A 196 13.15 -8.74 18.91
C ASN A 196 12.87 -7.26 19.12
N SER A 197 11.59 -6.88 19.22
CA SER A 197 11.15 -5.51 19.44
C SER A 197 11.69 -4.92 20.76
N GLY A 198 12.17 -5.76 21.68
CA GLY A 198 12.74 -5.33 22.97
C GLY A 198 14.27 -5.22 22.99
N SER A 199 14.96 -5.49 21.87
CA SER A 199 16.43 -5.41 21.77
C SER A 199 16.94 -4.00 22.02
N LEU A 200 18.22 -3.86 22.42
CA LEU A 200 18.84 -2.54 22.52
C LEU A 200 18.80 -1.81 21.17
N GLY A 201 19.14 -2.49 20.07
CA GLY A 201 19.06 -1.92 18.72
C GLY A 201 17.69 -1.29 18.41
N ASN A 202 16.59 -2.00 18.73
CA ASN A 202 15.24 -1.46 18.55
C ASN A 202 14.90 -0.30 19.50
N ARG A 203 15.44 -0.29 20.72
CA ARG A 203 15.27 0.84 21.65
C ARG A 203 16.05 2.08 21.22
N PHE A 204 17.20 1.90 20.57
CA PHE A 204 18.01 2.99 20.03
C PHE A 204 17.61 3.39 18.60
N PHE A 205 16.70 2.64 17.94
CA PHE A 205 16.29 2.89 16.55
C PHE A 205 15.89 4.35 16.31
N TYR A 206 15.02 4.92 17.15
CA TYR A 206 14.56 6.30 17.02
C TYR A 206 15.70 7.30 17.17
N LEU A 207 16.67 7.04 18.05
CA LEU A 207 17.83 7.93 18.20
C LEU A 207 18.74 7.87 16.99
N VAL A 208 19.01 6.68 16.47
CA VAL A 208 19.82 6.50 15.26
C VAL A 208 19.11 7.16 14.07
N ALA A 209 17.80 6.95 13.93
CA ALA A 209 16.99 7.56 12.89
C ALA A 209 16.96 9.09 13.01
N ILE A 210 16.70 9.65 14.20
CA ILE A 210 16.73 11.10 14.45
C ILE A 210 18.11 11.68 14.15
N TRP A 211 19.18 11.00 14.55
CA TRP A 211 20.53 11.45 14.27
C TRP A 211 20.83 11.50 12.77
N LYS A 212 20.40 10.49 12.01
CA LYS A 212 20.48 10.49 10.54
C LYS A 212 19.62 11.59 9.91
N ILE A 213 18.41 11.83 10.42
CA ILE A 213 17.55 12.95 9.98
C ILE A 213 18.24 14.31 10.17
N ILE A 214 18.98 14.50 11.28
CA ILE A 214 19.74 15.73 11.52
C ILE A 214 20.88 15.91 10.51
N GLN A 215 21.48 14.81 10.04
CA GLN A 215 22.61 14.85 9.10
C GLN A 215 22.20 15.06 7.65
N GLU A 216 21.13 14.39 7.20
CA GLU A 216 20.80 14.25 5.78
C GLU A 216 19.39 14.76 5.41
N SER A 217 18.62 15.24 6.40
CA SER A 217 17.18 15.58 6.33
C SER A 217 16.24 14.37 6.33
N MET A 218 14.97 14.60 6.72
CA MET A 218 13.93 13.55 6.71
C MET A 218 13.57 13.14 5.27
N ALA A 219 13.55 14.09 4.33
CA ALA A 219 13.19 13.82 2.94
C ALA A 219 14.19 12.85 2.29
N THR A 220 15.49 13.08 2.45
CA THR A 220 16.54 12.16 1.94
C THR A 220 16.43 10.77 2.56
N LEU A 221 16.18 10.68 3.88
CA LEU A 221 16.02 9.39 4.56
C LEU A 221 14.78 8.64 4.06
N ARG A 222 13.65 9.36 3.86
CA ARG A 222 12.43 8.80 3.28
C ARG A 222 12.66 8.33 1.86
N GLN A 223 13.29 9.15 1.02
CA GLN A 223 13.63 8.77 -0.35
C GLN A 223 14.48 7.49 -0.37
N ALA A 224 15.57 7.48 0.38
CA ALA A 224 16.49 6.34 0.45
C ALA A 224 15.79 5.05 0.89
N ALA A 225 14.91 5.11 1.90
CA ALA A 225 14.21 3.93 2.40
C ALA A 225 13.01 3.52 1.52
N LEU A 226 12.20 4.47 1.05
CA LEU A 226 10.88 4.21 0.46
C LEU A 226 10.88 4.13 -1.07
N GLN A 227 11.89 4.67 -1.76
CA GLN A 227 12.01 4.56 -3.23
C GLN A 227 12.01 3.11 -3.73
N GLY A 228 12.40 2.16 -2.89
CA GLY A 228 12.64 0.77 -3.26
C GLY A 228 14.11 0.52 -3.63
N GLN A 229 14.47 -0.75 -3.75
CA GLN A 229 15.84 -1.18 -4.07
C GLN A 229 15.87 -2.56 -4.71
N TYR A 230 16.94 -2.87 -5.44
CA TYR A 230 17.09 -4.12 -6.20
C TYR A 230 18.39 -4.89 -5.87
N GLU A 231 19.16 -4.41 -4.90
CA GLU A 231 20.50 -4.95 -4.55
C GLU A 231 20.49 -5.89 -3.34
N PHE A 232 19.46 -5.80 -2.49
CA PHE A 232 19.38 -6.46 -1.18
C PHE A 232 18.09 -7.29 -1.05
N PRO A 233 18.08 -8.56 -1.50
CA PRO A 233 16.86 -9.39 -1.52
C PRO A 233 16.16 -9.60 -0.17
N GLU A 234 16.92 -9.59 0.92
CA GLU A 234 16.40 -9.74 2.28
C GLU A 234 15.92 -8.41 2.89
N GLY A 235 16.10 -7.28 2.20
CA GLY A 235 15.71 -5.97 2.68
C GLY A 235 14.23 -5.66 2.51
N ILE A 236 13.75 -4.64 3.25
CA ILE A 236 12.42 -4.08 3.00
C ILE A 236 12.40 -3.35 1.65
N TYR A 237 11.22 -3.32 1.01
CA TYR A 237 10.98 -2.65 -0.27
C TYR A 237 11.90 -3.14 -1.40
N TYR A 238 12.26 -4.42 -1.37
CA TYR A 238 13.00 -5.09 -2.43
C TYR A 238 12.10 -5.28 -3.65
N GLY A 239 12.51 -4.80 -4.83
CA GLY A 239 11.73 -4.87 -6.06
C GLY A 239 11.97 -6.11 -6.91
N GLY A 240 12.85 -7.04 -6.49
CA GLY A 240 13.15 -8.26 -7.26
C GLY A 240 14.34 -8.13 -8.21
N ASN A 241 14.53 -9.15 -9.05
CA ASN A 241 15.49 -9.17 -10.15
C ASN A 241 14.89 -9.70 -11.46
N ASP A 242 13.59 -10.00 -11.41
CA ASP A 242 12.72 -10.31 -12.53
C ASP A 242 11.29 -9.96 -12.11
N PHE A 243 10.38 -9.85 -13.07
CA PHE A 243 8.96 -9.69 -12.79
C PHE A 243 8.40 -10.93 -12.10
N GLU A 244 7.56 -10.73 -11.09
CA GLU A 244 6.80 -11.80 -10.48
C GLU A 244 5.72 -12.32 -11.46
N PRO A 245 5.29 -13.60 -11.34
CA PRO A 245 4.40 -14.24 -12.30
C PRO A 245 3.07 -13.51 -12.54
N GLN A 246 2.51 -12.86 -11.50
CA GLN A 246 1.31 -12.04 -11.65
C GLN A 246 1.48 -10.88 -12.64
N ILE A 247 2.67 -10.27 -12.73
CA ILE A 247 2.91 -9.15 -13.65
C ILE A 247 2.90 -9.65 -15.10
N TYR A 248 3.56 -10.78 -15.37
CA TYR A 248 3.49 -11.44 -16.68
C TYR A 248 2.07 -11.83 -17.06
N PHE A 249 1.30 -12.37 -16.11
CA PHE A 249 -0.10 -12.72 -16.36
C PHE A 249 -0.91 -11.47 -16.74
N LEU A 250 -0.81 -10.39 -15.96
CA LEU A 250 -1.53 -9.14 -16.25
C LEU A 250 -1.12 -8.54 -17.60
N GLN A 251 0.18 -8.51 -17.92
CA GLN A 251 0.69 -8.12 -19.24
C GLN A 251 0.07 -8.94 -20.38
N SER A 252 -0.23 -10.22 -20.14
CA SER A 252 -0.78 -11.09 -21.18
C SER A 252 -2.29 -10.96 -21.40
N VAL A 253 -3.05 -10.50 -20.40
CA VAL A 253 -4.53 -10.49 -20.45
C VAL A 253 -5.15 -9.10 -20.50
N LEU A 254 -4.51 -8.11 -19.88
CA LEU A 254 -5.08 -6.76 -19.79
C LEU A 254 -5.10 -5.99 -21.12
N PRO A 255 -4.12 -6.12 -22.04
CA PRO A 255 -4.19 -5.42 -23.31
C PRO A 255 -5.46 -5.71 -24.11
N GLU A 256 -5.95 -6.96 -24.12
CA GLU A 256 -7.20 -7.34 -24.78
C GLU A 256 -8.42 -6.64 -24.13
N ILE A 257 -8.39 -6.46 -22.81
CA ILE A 257 -9.45 -5.75 -22.08
C ILE A 257 -9.34 -4.25 -22.35
N PHE A 258 -8.14 -3.69 -22.48
CA PHE A 258 -7.93 -2.25 -22.60
C PHE A 258 -8.14 -1.71 -24.02
N ASP A 259 -7.91 -2.54 -25.04
CA ASP A 259 -7.98 -2.18 -26.47
C ASP A 259 -9.24 -1.39 -26.87
N PRO A 260 -10.46 -1.70 -26.39
CA PRO A 260 -11.66 -0.98 -26.79
C PRO A 260 -11.85 0.39 -26.13
N TYR A 261 -10.99 0.79 -25.21
CA TYR A 261 -11.21 1.96 -24.35
C TYR A 261 -10.24 3.11 -24.66
N ASP A 262 -10.80 4.29 -24.93
CA ASP A 262 -10.06 5.53 -25.18
C ASP A 262 -9.66 6.26 -23.89
N LEU A 263 -10.39 6.00 -22.79
CA LEU A 263 -10.15 6.61 -21.48
C LEU A 263 -10.16 5.52 -20.41
N ILE A 264 -9.06 5.41 -19.67
CA ILE A 264 -8.90 4.40 -18.62
C ILE A 264 -8.56 5.13 -17.32
N LEU A 265 -9.30 4.82 -16.25
CA LEU A 265 -9.04 5.30 -14.90
C LEU A 265 -8.73 4.13 -13.98
N THR A 266 -7.55 4.14 -13.35
CA THR A 266 -7.21 3.17 -12.31
C THR A 266 -7.30 3.78 -10.91
N ILE A 267 -7.98 3.08 -10.00
CA ILE A 267 -7.97 3.35 -8.56
C ILE A 267 -7.37 2.14 -7.85
N ASP A 268 -6.17 2.32 -7.29
CA ASP A 268 -5.47 1.27 -6.52
C ASP A 268 -5.63 1.51 -5.02
N LEU A 269 -6.10 0.50 -4.29
CA LEU A 269 -6.54 0.63 -2.90
C LEU A 269 -5.41 0.25 -1.93
N HIS A 270 -4.98 1.22 -1.12
CA HIS A 270 -3.87 1.10 -0.17
C HIS A 270 -4.23 1.55 1.24
N THR A 271 -3.38 1.16 2.18
CA THR A 271 -3.45 1.58 3.59
C THR A 271 -2.06 1.80 4.16
N GLY A 272 -1.97 2.66 5.19
CA GLY A 272 -0.76 2.84 5.98
C GLY A 272 -0.20 4.27 5.95
N TYR A 273 -0.29 4.96 4.82
CA TYR A 273 0.16 6.35 4.71
C TYR A 273 -0.93 7.36 5.11
N GLY A 274 -0.55 8.39 5.86
CA GLY A 274 -1.40 9.54 6.15
C GLY A 274 -2.13 9.47 7.51
N MET A 275 -3.09 10.38 7.66
CA MET A 275 -3.82 10.58 8.92
C MET A 275 -4.76 9.41 9.20
N TRP A 276 -4.82 8.97 10.45
CA TRP A 276 -5.70 7.89 10.88
C TRP A 276 -7.14 8.10 10.39
N GLY A 277 -7.67 7.10 9.69
CA GLY A 277 -9.03 7.06 9.19
C GLY A 277 -9.34 8.07 8.09
N LYS A 278 -8.34 8.74 7.50
CA LYS A 278 -8.55 9.70 6.42
C LYS A 278 -8.17 9.08 5.07
N LEU A 279 -9.00 9.29 4.06
CA LEU A 279 -8.65 9.05 2.66
C LEU A 279 -7.70 10.15 2.15
N HIS A 280 -6.61 9.71 1.53
CA HIS A 280 -5.67 10.53 0.79
C HIS A 280 -5.68 10.09 -0.68
N LEU A 281 -5.76 11.07 -1.59
CA LEU A 281 -5.72 10.86 -3.04
C LEU A 281 -4.28 11.05 -3.51
N PHE A 282 -3.58 9.97 -3.83
CA PHE A 282 -2.12 9.97 -3.94
C PHE A 282 -1.66 9.74 -5.38
N ALA A 283 -1.76 10.77 -6.22
CA ALA A 283 -1.38 10.68 -7.62
C ALA A 283 0.15 10.73 -7.81
N ASN A 284 0.68 9.89 -8.69
CA ASN A 284 2.04 10.04 -9.20
C ASN A 284 2.21 11.42 -9.86
N PRO A 285 3.45 11.94 -9.95
CA PRO A 285 3.73 13.14 -10.74
C PRO A 285 3.22 12.97 -12.17
N VAL A 286 2.45 13.97 -12.66
CA VAL A 286 1.94 14.01 -14.02
C VAL A 286 2.56 15.21 -14.73
N GLU A 287 3.37 14.95 -15.75
CA GLU A 287 4.00 16.00 -16.56
C GLU A 287 3.02 16.62 -17.59
N ASP A 288 2.07 15.82 -18.08
CA ASP A 288 1.07 16.28 -19.04
C ASP A 288 -0.03 17.11 -18.35
N GLU A 289 -0.08 18.42 -18.66
CA GLU A 289 -1.06 19.36 -18.09
C GLU A 289 -2.52 18.98 -18.39
N LEU A 290 -2.80 18.35 -19.53
CA LEU A 290 -4.15 17.92 -19.88
C LEU A 290 -4.59 16.75 -19.01
N ILE A 291 -3.71 15.77 -18.80
CA ILE A 291 -3.95 14.64 -17.89
C ILE A 291 -4.17 15.16 -16.48
N ARG A 292 -3.30 16.07 -16.00
CA ARG A 292 -3.44 16.68 -14.68
C ARG A 292 -4.80 17.37 -14.52
N LYS A 293 -5.19 18.21 -15.47
CA LYS A 293 -6.48 18.92 -15.43
C LYS A 293 -7.67 17.97 -15.50
N ARG A 294 -7.62 16.90 -16.31
CA ARG A 294 -8.67 15.87 -16.33
C ARG A 294 -8.80 15.19 -14.98
N THR A 295 -7.70 14.81 -14.35
CA THR A 295 -7.68 14.23 -13.00
C THR A 295 -8.26 15.20 -11.97
N GLU A 296 -7.87 16.48 -11.99
CA GLU A 296 -8.41 17.50 -11.07
C GLU A 296 -9.92 17.71 -11.25
N ASN A 297 -10.44 17.64 -12.48
CA ASN A 297 -11.89 17.73 -12.72
C ASN A 297 -12.64 16.51 -12.18
N LEU A 298 -12.06 15.32 -12.33
CA LEU A 298 -12.66 14.07 -11.84
C LEU A 298 -12.79 14.07 -10.31
N PHE A 299 -11.77 14.58 -9.61
CA PHE A 299 -11.71 14.67 -8.16
C PHE A 299 -11.97 16.10 -7.65
N VAL A 300 -12.92 16.81 -8.27
CA VAL A 300 -13.20 18.21 -7.96
C VAL A 300 -13.46 18.43 -6.47
N ASN A 301 -12.89 19.50 -5.92
CA ASN A 301 -12.95 19.86 -4.49
C ASN A 301 -12.30 18.85 -3.52
N GLN A 302 -11.56 17.85 -4.02
CA GLN A 302 -10.79 16.93 -3.19
C GLN A 302 -9.31 17.32 -3.21
N PRO A 303 -8.63 17.39 -2.05
CA PRO A 303 -7.20 17.63 -2.03
C PRO A 303 -6.46 16.42 -2.59
N ILE A 304 -5.69 16.63 -3.66
CA ILE A 304 -4.79 15.63 -4.25
C ILE A 304 -3.39 15.85 -3.69
N ASP A 305 -2.85 14.80 -3.11
CA ASP A 305 -1.50 14.68 -2.59
C ASP A 305 -0.57 14.29 -3.75
N TRP A 306 -0.14 15.28 -4.54
CA TRP A 306 0.71 15.07 -5.70
C TRP A 306 2.12 14.62 -5.30
N GLY A 307 2.60 13.57 -5.98
CA GLY A 307 3.94 13.00 -5.82
C GLY A 307 5.12 13.93 -6.14
N ASP A 308 4.86 15.17 -6.55
CA ASP A 308 5.86 16.19 -6.91
C ASP A 308 6.22 17.13 -5.74
N SER A 309 5.56 17.01 -4.59
CA SER A 309 5.83 17.88 -3.43
C SER A 309 7.00 17.38 -2.56
N GLU A 310 7.64 18.28 -1.81
CA GLU A 310 8.91 18.05 -1.07
C GLU A 310 8.88 16.87 -0.08
N ASP A 311 7.70 16.39 0.30
CA ASP A 311 7.51 15.25 1.21
C ASP A 311 7.47 13.87 0.50
N PHE A 312 7.55 13.84 -0.83
CA PHE A 312 7.27 12.64 -1.64
C PHE A 312 8.52 12.01 -2.23
N TYR A 313 8.38 10.73 -2.58
CA TYR A 313 9.45 9.93 -3.16
C TYR A 313 9.00 9.35 -4.50
N THR A 314 9.87 9.46 -5.51
CA THR A 314 9.64 8.79 -6.78
C THR A 314 9.89 7.29 -6.61
N THR A 315 8.92 6.48 -7.00
CA THR A 315 9.05 5.03 -7.04
C THR A 315 9.32 4.59 -8.47
N MET A 316 10.14 3.57 -8.65
CA MET A 316 10.33 2.91 -9.94
C MET A 316 9.64 1.56 -9.88
N GLY A 317 8.99 1.15 -10.96
CA GLY A 317 8.25 -0.11 -11.01
C GLY A 317 6.90 -0.06 -10.33
N ASP A 318 6.25 1.10 -10.27
CA ASP A 318 4.93 1.23 -9.64
C ASP A 318 3.81 0.70 -10.54
N PHE A 319 2.81 0.12 -9.90
CA PHE A 319 1.76 -0.64 -10.59
C PHE A 319 0.83 0.25 -11.42
N CYS A 320 0.52 1.45 -10.95
CA CYS A 320 -0.35 2.38 -11.69
C CYS A 320 0.29 2.82 -13.00
N ASN A 321 1.58 3.19 -13.02
CA ASN A 321 2.26 3.56 -14.25
C ASN A 321 2.36 2.37 -15.22
N PHE A 322 2.67 1.17 -14.70
CA PHE A 322 2.67 -0.07 -15.48
C PHE A 322 1.35 -0.30 -16.22
N LEU A 323 0.20 -0.15 -15.56
CA LEU A 323 -1.09 -0.32 -16.22
C LEU A 323 -1.30 0.68 -17.37
N GLY A 324 -0.84 1.92 -17.22
CA GLY A 324 -0.88 2.92 -18.30
C GLY A 324 -0.01 2.56 -19.51
N GLN A 325 1.10 1.85 -19.29
CA GLN A 325 1.98 1.38 -20.37
C GLN A 325 1.35 0.25 -21.20
N LEU A 326 0.33 -0.45 -20.70
CA LEU A 326 -0.32 -1.57 -21.40
C LEU A 326 -1.25 -1.11 -22.54
N ASN A 327 -1.70 0.14 -22.53
CA ASN A 327 -2.40 0.77 -23.65
C ASN A 327 -1.90 2.22 -23.85
N PRO A 328 -0.80 2.41 -24.60
CA PRO A 328 -0.20 3.72 -24.78
C PRO A 328 -1.03 4.69 -25.64
N ASP A 329 -2.03 4.18 -26.38
CA ASP A 329 -2.90 5.00 -27.23
C ASP A 329 -4.07 5.61 -26.45
N ALA A 330 -4.46 5.01 -25.32
CA ALA A 330 -5.54 5.51 -24.47
C ALA A 330 -5.11 6.68 -23.58
N THR A 331 -6.06 7.56 -23.26
CA THR A 331 -5.89 8.51 -22.16
C THR A 331 -5.93 7.75 -20.84
N TYR A 332 -4.81 7.70 -20.12
CA TYR A 332 -4.70 7.00 -18.85
C TYR A 332 -4.68 7.96 -17.66
N LEU A 333 -5.58 7.75 -16.69
CA LEU A 333 -5.64 8.43 -15.41
C LEU A 333 -5.40 7.41 -14.29
N SER A 334 -4.68 7.80 -13.25
CA SER A 334 -4.47 6.95 -12.07
C SER A 334 -4.64 7.72 -10.77
N MET A 335 -5.35 7.14 -9.82
CA MET A 335 -5.53 7.69 -8.48
C MET A 335 -5.48 6.60 -7.42
N PRO A 336 -4.29 6.27 -6.89
CA PRO A 336 -4.18 5.51 -5.66
C PRO A 336 -4.98 6.14 -4.52
N PHE A 337 -5.82 5.34 -3.88
CA PHE A 337 -6.54 5.70 -2.66
C PHE A 337 -5.80 5.13 -1.46
N GLU A 338 -5.36 6.01 -0.58
CA GLU A 338 -4.52 5.65 0.55
C GLU A 338 -5.24 6.01 1.86
N PHE A 339 -5.51 5.01 2.70
CA PHE A 339 -6.18 5.23 3.99
C PHE A 339 -5.17 5.20 5.14
N GLY A 340 -5.07 6.33 5.85
CA GLY A 340 -4.11 6.46 6.92
C GLY A 340 -4.45 5.65 8.17
N THR A 341 -3.40 5.16 8.83
CA THR A 341 -3.51 4.28 10.01
C THR A 341 -2.63 4.74 11.16
N LEU A 342 -1.40 5.18 10.93
CA LEU A 342 -0.45 5.54 12.00
C LEU A 342 -0.02 7.00 11.95
N ASP A 343 -0.84 7.92 11.43
CA ASP A 343 -0.47 9.34 11.28
C ASP A 343 0.95 9.51 10.68
N SER A 344 1.26 8.72 9.66
CA SER A 344 2.62 8.54 9.14
C SER A 344 3.15 9.73 8.34
N GLN A 345 2.31 10.73 8.06
CA GLN A 345 2.75 12.06 7.63
C GLN A 345 3.58 12.78 8.72
N LYS A 346 3.38 12.42 10.00
CA LYS A 346 4.17 12.93 11.13
C LYS A 346 5.43 12.06 11.33
N THR A 347 6.52 12.67 11.80
CA THR A 347 7.82 11.99 12.02
C THR A 347 7.70 10.70 12.83
N PHE A 348 7.02 10.73 13.98
CA PHE A 348 6.90 9.54 14.84
C PHE A 348 6.03 8.45 14.24
N GLY A 349 4.96 8.80 13.51
CA GLY A 349 4.15 7.83 12.78
C GLY A 349 4.98 7.15 11.69
N SER A 350 5.71 7.93 10.90
CA SER A 350 6.63 7.43 9.86
C SER A 350 7.68 6.47 10.42
N LEU A 351 8.34 6.83 11.53
CA LEU A 351 9.34 5.99 12.18
C LEU A 351 8.73 4.69 12.75
N HIS A 352 7.52 4.75 13.33
CA HIS A 352 6.80 3.55 13.77
C HIS A 352 6.50 2.63 12.59
N SER A 353 6.04 3.18 11.47
CA SER A 353 5.72 2.40 10.29
C SER A 353 6.94 1.67 9.73
N ILE A 354 8.06 2.39 9.55
CA ILE A 354 9.32 1.82 9.08
C ILE A 354 9.83 0.75 10.06
N GLN A 355 9.80 1.01 11.37
CA GLN A 355 10.24 0.02 12.35
C GLN A 355 9.41 -1.26 12.32
N ASN A 356 8.08 -1.15 12.20
CA ASN A 356 7.21 -2.30 12.08
C ASN A 356 7.52 -3.13 10.83
N ALA A 357 7.78 -2.47 9.69
CA ALA A 357 8.20 -3.15 8.46
C ALA A 357 9.53 -3.87 8.59
N ILE A 358 10.53 -3.23 9.20
CA ILE A 358 11.84 -3.85 9.47
C ILE A 358 11.69 -5.07 10.38
N LEU A 359 10.94 -4.96 11.47
CA LEU A 359 10.75 -6.05 12.43
C LEU A 359 9.99 -7.24 11.84
N GLU A 360 8.97 -6.99 11.02
CA GLU A 360 8.24 -8.04 10.31
C GLU A 360 9.19 -8.78 9.37
N ASN A 361 9.88 -8.04 8.51
CA ASN A 361 10.75 -8.61 7.49
C ASN A 361 11.95 -9.34 8.09
N GLN A 362 12.58 -8.77 9.14
CA GLN A 362 13.62 -9.43 9.91
C GLN A 362 13.12 -10.76 10.50
N GLY A 363 11.90 -10.77 11.03
CA GLY A 363 11.30 -11.95 11.64
C GLY A 363 10.97 -13.03 10.63
N TYR A 364 10.56 -12.65 9.41
CA TYR A 364 10.33 -13.57 8.31
C TYR A 364 11.62 -14.28 7.89
N HIS A 365 12.70 -13.52 7.65
CA HIS A 365 13.97 -14.09 7.15
C HIS A 365 14.79 -14.81 8.23
N ASN A 366 14.87 -14.23 9.43
CA ASN A 366 15.78 -14.70 10.49
C ASN A 366 15.07 -15.41 11.65
N GLY A 367 13.74 -15.49 11.61
CA GLY A 367 12.92 -15.97 12.71
C GLY A 367 12.78 -14.96 13.85
N TYR A 368 11.93 -15.31 14.82
CA TYR A 368 11.66 -14.49 15.99
C TYR A 368 12.41 -14.99 17.23
N LYS A 369 12.73 -14.08 18.16
CA LYS A 369 13.41 -14.45 19.41
C LYS A 369 12.64 -15.50 20.23
N ASN A 370 11.32 -15.38 20.25
CA ASN A 370 10.36 -16.31 20.85
C ASN A 370 8.94 -15.97 20.39
N ASP A 371 7.98 -16.85 20.66
CA ASP A 371 6.58 -16.75 20.26
C ASP A 371 5.91 -15.44 20.72
N ARG A 372 6.31 -14.91 21.88
CA ARG A 372 5.79 -13.63 22.38
C ARG A 372 6.20 -12.47 21.49
N GLN A 373 7.45 -12.46 21.02
CA GLN A 373 7.94 -11.44 20.07
C GLN A 373 7.25 -11.59 18.72
N GLU A 374 7.12 -12.81 18.21
CA GLU A 374 6.40 -13.08 16.97
C GLU A 374 4.98 -12.53 16.99
N LYS A 375 4.18 -12.95 17.98
CA LYS A 375 2.78 -12.49 18.12
C LYS A 375 2.68 -10.98 18.22
N LYS A 376 3.60 -10.33 18.95
CA LYS A 376 3.61 -8.87 19.09
C LYS A 376 3.93 -8.17 17.77
N ILE A 377 4.98 -8.61 17.06
CA ILE A 377 5.40 -7.99 15.80
C ILE A 377 4.33 -8.17 14.74
N LYS A 378 3.81 -9.40 14.57
CA LYS A 378 2.71 -9.67 13.63
C LYS A 378 1.45 -8.86 13.96
N LYS A 379 1.09 -8.72 15.24
CA LYS A 379 -0.03 -7.87 15.65
C LYS A 379 0.21 -6.41 15.27
N ASN A 380 1.36 -5.85 15.62
CA ASN A 380 1.67 -4.45 15.31
C ASN A 380 1.67 -4.18 13.80
N TYR A 381 2.21 -5.11 13.02
CA TYR A 381 2.23 -5.02 11.56
C TYR A 381 0.82 -5.13 10.97
N ARG A 382 -0.03 -6.02 11.51
CA ARG A 382 -1.46 -6.08 11.14
C ARG A 382 -2.17 -4.78 11.45
N GLU A 383 -2.06 -4.23 12.65
CA GLU A 383 -2.73 -2.96 13.01
C GLU A 383 -2.26 -1.76 12.16
N MET A 384 -1.06 -1.84 11.58
CA MET A 384 -0.51 -0.80 10.71
C MET A 384 -1.18 -0.73 9.34
N TYR A 385 -1.66 -1.85 8.80
CA TYR A 385 -2.27 -1.91 7.46
C TYR A 385 -3.75 -2.31 7.50
N TYR A 386 -4.12 -3.08 8.51
CA TYR A 386 -5.46 -3.56 8.73
C TYR A 386 -5.91 -3.34 10.18
N PRO A 387 -6.20 -2.08 10.58
CA PRO A 387 -6.64 -1.77 11.93
C PRO A 387 -7.88 -2.58 12.35
N SER A 388 -7.87 -3.09 13.58
CA SER A 388 -9.03 -3.78 14.17
C SER A 388 -10.13 -2.80 14.64
N SER A 389 -9.89 -1.49 14.51
CA SER A 389 -10.77 -0.45 15.04
C SER A 389 -12.05 -0.33 14.22
N ALA A 390 -13.20 -0.63 14.83
CA ALA A 390 -14.50 -0.48 14.19
C ALA A 390 -14.80 0.96 13.69
N PRO A 391 -14.51 2.04 14.48
CA PRO A 391 -14.62 3.40 13.98
C PRO A 391 -13.77 3.69 12.72
N TRP A 392 -12.55 3.12 12.64
CA TRP A 392 -11.71 3.27 11.43
C TRP A 392 -12.37 2.59 10.23
N ARG A 393 -12.82 1.35 10.41
CA ARG A 393 -13.45 0.53 9.37
C ARG A 393 -14.71 1.20 8.80
N SER A 394 -15.59 1.73 9.66
CA SER A 394 -16.77 2.48 9.22
C SER A 394 -16.39 3.75 8.45
N GLU A 395 -15.36 4.47 8.89
CA GLU A 395 -14.92 5.70 8.22
C GLU A 395 -14.28 5.45 6.85
N VAL A 396 -13.54 4.35 6.69
CA VAL A 396 -12.99 3.91 5.41
C VAL A 396 -14.11 3.63 4.41
N ILE A 397 -15.12 2.85 4.81
CA ILE A 397 -16.25 2.52 3.94
C ILE A 397 -17.07 3.77 3.60
N ARG A 398 -17.32 4.65 4.58
CA ARG A 398 -18.03 5.92 4.35
C ARG A 398 -17.32 6.78 3.29
N GLN A 399 -16.03 7.06 3.46
CA GLN A 399 -15.26 7.87 2.50
C GLN A 399 -15.12 7.18 1.15
N SER A 400 -14.94 5.85 1.12
CA SER A 400 -14.88 5.09 -0.13
C SER A 400 -16.17 5.24 -0.92
N ARG A 401 -17.32 5.05 -0.27
CA ARG A 401 -18.64 5.20 -0.88
C ARG A 401 -18.81 6.60 -1.46
N GLU A 402 -18.55 7.64 -0.67
CA GLU A 402 -18.65 9.03 -1.13
C GLU A 402 -17.73 9.32 -2.30
N MET A 403 -16.47 8.88 -2.24
CA MET A 403 -15.50 9.15 -3.30
C MET A 403 -15.82 8.40 -4.58
N PHE A 404 -16.22 7.12 -4.51
CA PHE A 404 -16.62 6.38 -5.69
C PHE A 404 -17.90 6.94 -6.33
N THR A 405 -18.86 7.42 -5.54
CA THR A 405 -20.01 8.16 -6.10
C THR A 405 -19.55 9.40 -6.87
N VAL A 406 -18.64 10.20 -6.31
CA VAL A 406 -18.07 11.37 -7.02
C VAL A 406 -17.33 10.96 -8.30
N VAL A 407 -16.56 9.87 -8.27
CA VAL A 407 -15.86 9.35 -9.45
C VAL A 407 -16.86 8.96 -10.52
N LEU A 408 -17.86 8.12 -10.21
CA LEU A 408 -18.86 7.67 -11.18
C LEU A 408 -19.67 8.83 -11.75
N GLU A 409 -20.03 9.84 -10.94
CA GLU A 409 -20.74 11.03 -11.40
C GLU A 409 -19.91 11.90 -12.35
N ASN A 410 -18.61 12.04 -12.09
CA ASN A 410 -17.72 12.92 -12.85
C ASN A 410 -17.00 12.23 -14.02
N TYR A 411 -17.00 10.89 -14.07
CA TYR A 411 -16.33 10.09 -15.09
C TYR A 411 -17.20 9.94 -16.36
N GLN A 412 -17.57 11.08 -16.94
CA GLN A 412 -18.46 11.19 -18.11
C GLN A 412 -17.73 11.54 -19.41
#